data_AF-U2YTE1-F1
#
_entry.id   AF-U2YTE1-F1
#
_cell.length_a   1.000
_cell.length_b   1.000
_cell.length_c   1.000
_cell.angle_alpha   90.00
_cell.angle_beta   90.00
_cell.angle_gamma   90.00
#
_symmetry.space_group_name_H-M   'P 1'
#
loop_
_entity.id
_entity.type
_entity.pdbx_description
1 polymer ?
#
loop_
_entity_poly.entity_id
_entity_poly.type
_entity_poly.pdbx_seq_one_letter_code
_entity_poly.pdbx_strand_id
1 'polypeptide(L)'
;MSISIESAATARDGVTLVTAIVRNESDADRRVRIENELDGVVRPPRLDGVAADGWDVDGFEGVVAKRGTLALGYACGGAPSAEPCRVAWTENPGRVRARRRSRTRCATSLTRDRPPPASHTREGTRRRSRPR
;
A
#
# COMPACT_ATOMS: atom_id res chain seq x y z
N MET A 1 15.30 -7.99 -21.81
CA MET A 1 14.80 -7.27 -20.61
C MET A 1 14.56 -8.30 -19.52
N SER A 2 15.09 -8.10 -18.32
CA SER A 2 15.04 -9.08 -17.21
C SER A 2 13.78 -8.93 -16.33
N ILE A 3 12.71 -8.32 -16.86
CA ILE A 3 11.44 -8.14 -16.17
C ILE A 3 10.41 -9.01 -16.87
N SER A 4 9.68 -9.81 -16.11
CA SER A 4 8.51 -10.57 -16.58
C SER A 4 7.28 -10.21 -15.75
N ILE A 5 6.11 -10.34 -16.36
CA ILE A 5 4.82 -10.10 -15.71
C ILE A 5 3.91 -11.31 -15.94
N GLU A 6 3.27 -11.75 -14.87
CA GLU A 6 2.19 -12.72 -14.89
C GLU A 6 0.95 -12.00 -14.36
N SER A 7 -0.19 -12.12 -15.05
CA SER A 7 -1.39 -11.38 -14.65
C SER A 7 -2.67 -12.15 -14.94
N ALA A 8 -3.72 -11.77 -14.23
CA ALA A 8 -5.07 -12.31 -14.38
C ALA A 8 -6.09 -11.22 -14.09
N ALA A 9 -7.27 -11.35 -14.72
CA ALA A 9 -8.41 -10.48 -14.52
C ALA A 9 -9.65 -11.31 -14.16
N THR A 10 -10.47 -10.80 -13.25
CA THR A 10 -11.73 -11.46 -12.86
C THR A 10 -12.81 -10.40 -12.63
N ALA A 11 -13.97 -10.58 -13.27
CA ALA A 11 -15.12 -9.72 -13.05
C ALA A 11 -15.77 -10.01 -11.69
N ARG A 12 -16.09 -8.95 -10.93
CA ARG A 12 -16.77 -9.02 -9.64
C ARG A 12 -17.62 -7.77 -9.43
N ASP A 13 -18.92 -7.95 -9.19
CA ASP A 13 -19.85 -6.86 -8.80
C ASP A 13 -19.77 -5.61 -9.69
N GLY A 14 -19.64 -5.79 -11.01
CA GLY A 14 -19.59 -4.69 -11.98
C GLY A 14 -18.24 -3.98 -12.10
N VAL A 15 -17.18 -4.51 -11.47
CA VAL A 15 -15.79 -4.10 -11.71
C VAL A 15 -14.94 -5.30 -12.13
N THR A 16 -13.80 -5.04 -12.76
CA THR A 16 -12.78 -6.07 -12.97
C THR A 16 -11.68 -5.90 -11.95
N LEU A 17 -11.38 -6.98 -11.23
CA LEU A 17 -10.20 -7.06 -10.36
C LEU A 17 -9.04 -7.62 -11.18
N VAL A 18 -7.92 -6.91 -11.16
CA VAL A 18 -6.69 -7.32 -11.81
C VAL A 18 -5.64 -7.62 -10.75
N THR A 19 -4.98 -8.76 -10.91
CA THR A 19 -3.81 -9.15 -10.12
C THR A 19 -2.63 -9.36 -11.04
N ALA A 20 -1.47 -8.83 -10.67
CA ALA A 20 -0.23 -9.01 -11.43
C ALA A 20 0.96 -9.27 -10.52
N ILE A 21 1.87 -10.13 -10.98
CA ILE A 21 3.14 -10.46 -10.33
C ILE A 21 4.26 -10.07 -11.30
N VAL A 22 5.04 -9.07 -10.91
CA VAL A 22 6.19 -8.59 -11.68
C VAL A 22 7.47 -9.16 -11.08
N ARG A 23 8.26 -9.88 -11.86
CA ARG A 23 9.51 -10.51 -11.42
C ARG A 23 10.71 -9.82 -12.05
N ASN A 24 11.76 -9.59 -11.26
CA ASN A 24 13.03 -9.04 -11.73
C ASN A 24 14.14 -10.08 -11.63
N GLU A 25 14.61 -10.55 -12.78
CA GLU A 25 15.68 -11.52 -12.93
C GLU A 25 17.06 -10.88 -13.09
N SER A 26 17.23 -9.61 -12.76
CA SER A 26 18.55 -8.98 -12.74
C SER A 26 19.12 -8.83 -11.33
N ASP A 27 20.44 -8.66 -11.26
CA ASP A 27 21.17 -8.35 -10.02
C ASP A 27 21.13 -6.87 -9.64
N ALA A 28 20.32 -6.08 -10.33
CA ALA A 28 20.08 -4.67 -10.04
C ALA A 28 18.59 -4.42 -9.81
N ASP A 29 18.29 -3.41 -9.00
CA ASP A 29 16.92 -2.90 -8.88
C ASP A 29 16.45 -2.39 -10.24
N ARG A 30 15.13 -2.43 -10.48
CA ARG A 30 14.52 -1.98 -11.74
C ARG A 30 13.32 -1.11 -11.45
N ARG A 31 13.28 0.08 -12.04
CA ARG A 31 12.08 0.90 -12.07
C ARG A 31 11.21 0.44 -13.23
N VAL A 32 9.93 0.29 -12.97
CA VAL A 32 8.96 -0.23 -13.92
C VAL A 32 7.72 0.65 -13.96
N ARG A 33 7.12 0.74 -15.14
CA ARG A 33 5.77 1.23 -15.33
C ARG A 33 4.90 0.09 -15.84
N ILE A 34 3.81 -0.16 -15.12
CA ILE A 34 2.77 -1.10 -15.49
C ILE A 34 1.56 -0.30 -15.93
N GLU A 35 1.09 -0.52 -17.15
CA GLU A 35 -0.11 0.11 -17.71
C GLU A 35 -1.27 -0.88 -17.72
N ASN A 36 -2.44 -0.38 -17.38
CA ASN A 36 -3.69 -1.11 -17.53
C ASN A 36 -4.15 -1.06 -19.00
N GLU A 37 -4.50 -2.22 -19.56
CA GLU A 37 -5.01 -2.35 -20.93
C GLU A 37 -6.53 -2.40 -20.99
N LEU A 38 -7.18 -2.53 -19.83
CA LEU A 38 -8.64 -2.61 -19.76
C LEU A 38 -9.25 -1.21 -19.86
N ASP A 39 -10.45 -1.13 -20.42
CA ASP A 39 -11.15 0.14 -20.51
C ASP A 39 -11.42 0.77 -19.13
N GLY A 40 -11.32 2.10 -19.08
CA GLY A 40 -11.63 2.89 -17.89
C GLY A 40 -10.49 3.03 -16.88
N VAL A 41 -10.73 3.85 -15.87
CA VAL A 41 -9.70 4.29 -14.94
C VAL A 41 -9.32 3.22 -13.92
N VAL A 42 -8.03 3.20 -13.58
CA VAL A 42 -7.50 2.40 -12.48
C VAL A 42 -8.02 2.91 -11.14
N ARG A 43 -8.48 1.98 -10.32
CA ARG A 43 -8.91 2.20 -8.94
C ARG A 43 -7.89 1.50 -8.05
N PRO A 44 -6.92 2.24 -7.52
CA PRO A 44 -5.85 1.65 -6.74
C PRO A 44 -6.33 1.13 -5.39
N PRO A 45 -5.57 0.21 -4.78
CA PRO A 45 -5.80 -0.20 -3.41
C PRO A 45 -5.68 1.03 -2.50
N ARG A 46 -6.50 1.06 -1.45
CA ARG A 46 -6.55 2.18 -0.50
C ARG A 46 -6.13 1.72 0.88
N LEU A 47 -5.29 2.53 1.51
CA LEU A 47 -4.94 2.42 2.92
C LEU A 47 -5.50 3.66 3.62
N ASP A 48 -6.40 3.45 4.58
CA ASP A 48 -7.12 4.53 5.28
C ASP A 48 -7.82 5.53 4.33
N GLY A 49 -8.36 5.01 3.23
CA GLY A 49 -9.07 5.80 2.21
C GLY A 49 -8.17 6.50 1.19
N VAL A 50 -6.85 6.53 1.41
CA VAL A 50 -5.86 7.13 0.51
C VAL A 50 -5.35 6.08 -0.47
N ALA A 51 -5.23 6.43 -1.75
CA ALA A 51 -4.61 5.56 -2.74
C ALA A 51 -3.17 5.22 -2.33
N ALA A 52 -2.80 3.95 -2.44
CA ALA A 52 -1.44 3.53 -2.19
C ALA A 52 -0.45 4.26 -3.11
N ASP A 53 0.79 4.45 -2.64
CA ASP A 53 1.84 5.12 -3.41
C ASP A 53 2.15 4.37 -4.72
N GLY A 54 2.54 5.14 -5.75
CA GLY A 54 2.93 4.62 -7.06
C GLY A 54 1.78 4.44 -8.04
N TRP A 55 0.53 4.68 -7.64
CA TRP A 55 -0.62 4.55 -8.53
C TRP A 55 -1.06 5.88 -9.14
N ASP A 56 -1.49 5.83 -10.39
CA ASP A 56 -2.23 6.89 -11.07
C ASP A 56 -3.47 6.31 -11.78
N VAL A 57 -4.10 7.09 -12.66
CA VAL A 57 -5.34 6.70 -13.35
C VAL A 57 -5.12 5.64 -14.42
N ASP A 58 -3.89 5.46 -14.91
CA ASP A 58 -3.55 4.57 -16.01
C ASP A 58 -2.80 3.31 -15.54
N GLY A 59 -2.29 3.29 -14.31
CA GLY A 59 -1.56 2.14 -13.79
C GLY A 59 -0.69 2.40 -12.57
N PHE A 60 0.42 1.67 -12.52
CA PHE A 60 1.35 1.67 -11.40
C PHE A 60 2.78 1.96 -11.86
N GLU A 61 3.51 2.76 -11.09
CA GLU A 61 4.93 2.97 -11.23
C GLU A 61 5.66 2.67 -9.90
N GLY A 62 6.75 1.92 -9.97
CA GLY A 62 7.51 1.56 -8.79
C GLY A 62 8.84 0.88 -9.09
N VAL A 63 9.45 0.34 -8.04
CA VAL A 63 10.75 -0.35 -8.12
C VAL A 63 10.57 -1.81 -7.72
N VAL A 64 11.07 -2.71 -8.58
CA VAL A 64 11.23 -4.12 -8.26
C VAL A 64 12.69 -4.35 -7.87
N ALA A 65 12.91 -4.77 -6.62
CA ALA A 65 14.25 -5.03 -6.11
C ALA A 65 14.99 -6.08 -6.97
N LYS A 66 16.34 -6.06 -6.93
CA LYS A 66 17.16 -7.11 -7.55
C LYS A 66 16.71 -8.50 -7.12
N ARG A 67 16.62 -9.44 -8.08
CA ARG A 67 16.13 -10.82 -7.83
C ARG A 67 14.79 -10.86 -7.07
N GLY A 68 14.01 -9.79 -7.16
CA GLY A 68 12.82 -9.56 -6.36
C GLY A 68 11.53 -9.78 -7.15
N THR A 69 10.42 -9.68 -6.42
CA THR A 69 9.07 -9.76 -6.99
C THR A 69 8.21 -8.66 -6.38
N LEU A 70 7.33 -8.08 -7.19
CA LEU A 70 6.34 -7.09 -6.78
C LEU A 70 4.95 -7.60 -7.15
N ALA A 71 4.07 -7.68 -6.15
CA ALA A 71 2.67 -8.02 -6.34
C ALA A 71 1.83 -6.74 -6.45
N LEU A 72 0.95 -6.69 -7.45
CA LEU A 72 0.03 -5.60 -7.71
C LEU A 72 -1.41 -6.14 -7.73
N GLY A 73 -2.32 -5.37 -7.15
CA GLY A 73 -3.75 -5.65 -7.18
C GLY A 73 -4.52 -4.35 -7.29
N TYR A 74 -5.42 -4.26 -8.26
CA TYR A 74 -6.24 -3.06 -8.48
C TYR A 74 -7.57 -3.43 -9.14
N ALA A 75 -8.48 -2.45 -9.23
CA ALA A 75 -9.73 -2.62 -9.95
C ALA A 75 -9.84 -1.62 -11.11
N CYS A 76 -10.59 -1.96 -12.15
CA CYS A 76 -10.96 -1.04 -13.24
C CYS A 76 -12.41 -1.27 -13.67
N GLY A 77 -12.94 -0.38 -14.51
CA GLY A 77 -14.33 -0.48 -15.02
C GLY A 77 -14.50 -1.41 -16.22
N GLY A 78 -13.44 -1.65 -16.99
CA GLY A 78 -13.48 -2.43 -18.22
C GLY A 78 -13.73 -3.91 -18.00
N ALA A 79 -14.14 -4.60 -19.07
CA ALA A 79 -14.33 -6.04 -19.08
C ALA A 79 -12.98 -6.77 -18.87
N PRO A 80 -12.98 -7.96 -18.24
CA PRO A 80 -11.75 -8.74 -18.06
C PRO A 80 -11.17 -9.20 -19.40
N SER A 81 -9.83 -9.22 -19.49
CA SER A 81 -9.06 -9.71 -20.63
C SER A 81 -8.01 -10.72 -20.15
N ALA A 82 -7.50 -11.55 -21.07
CA ALA A 82 -6.37 -12.44 -20.81
C ALA A 82 -5.07 -11.67 -20.52
N GLU A 83 -4.92 -10.48 -21.10
CA GLU A 83 -3.78 -9.58 -20.90
C GLU A 83 -4.28 -8.23 -20.37
N PRO A 84 -4.64 -8.14 -19.08
CA PRO A 84 -5.25 -6.93 -18.52
C PRO A 84 -4.26 -5.79 -18.27
N CYS A 85 -2.95 -6.08 -18.29
CA CYS A 85 -1.91 -5.08 -18.07
C CYS A 85 -0.60 -5.51 -18.72
N ARG A 86 0.27 -4.54 -18.99
CA ARG A 86 1.61 -4.79 -19.56
C ARG A 86 2.68 -3.96 -18.85
N VAL A 87 3.94 -4.39 -19.01
CA VAL A 87 5.10 -3.55 -18.68
C VAL A 87 5.30 -2.55 -19.81
N ALA A 88 4.99 -1.28 -19.58
CA ALA A 88 5.10 -0.23 -20.58
C ALA A 88 6.55 0.25 -20.77
N TRP A 89 7.30 0.39 -19.66
CA TRP A 89 8.74 0.65 -19.72
C TRP A 89 9.47 0.11 -18.49
N THR A 90 10.79 -0.06 -18.67
CA THR A 90 11.71 -0.41 -17.58
C THR A 90 12.95 0.46 -17.67
N GLU A 91 13.42 0.95 -16.52
CA GLU A 91 14.65 1.72 -16.41
C GLU A 91 15.52 1.13 -15.30
N ASN A 92 16.85 1.17 -15.48
CA ASN A 92 17.73 1.06 -14.32
C ASN A 92 17.48 2.32 -13.48
N PRO A 93 17.03 2.23 -12.22
CA PRO A 93 17.00 3.41 -11.38
C PRO A 93 18.45 3.88 -11.33
N GLY A 94 18.79 4.92 -12.10
CA GLY A 94 20.15 5.42 -12.18
C GLY A 94 20.71 5.57 -10.77
N ARG A 95 22.04 5.44 -10.60
CA ARG A 95 22.71 5.51 -9.29
C ARG A 95 22.50 6.86 -8.61
N VAL A 96 21.29 7.14 -8.17
CA VAL A 96 20.93 8.29 -7.36
C VAL A 96 21.14 7.79 -5.95
N ARG A 97 22.34 8.08 -5.42
CA ARG A 97 22.55 8.11 -3.97
C ARG A 97 21.31 8.77 -3.38
N ALA A 98 20.66 8.08 -2.44
CA ALA A 98 19.46 8.53 -1.78
C ALA A 98 19.48 10.04 -1.58
N ARG A 99 18.85 10.79 -2.48
CA ARG A 99 18.37 12.12 -2.13
C ARG A 99 17.23 11.80 -1.21
N ARG A 100 17.57 11.74 0.08
CA ARG A 100 16.64 11.79 1.19
C ARG A 100 15.77 13.00 0.92
N ARG A 101 14.68 12.83 0.18
CA ARG A 101 13.60 13.81 0.14
C ARG A 101 13.16 13.85 1.58
N SER A 102 13.52 14.96 2.22
CA SER A 102 13.28 15.25 3.60
C SER A 102 11.84 14.87 3.90
N ARG A 103 11.64 13.85 4.74
CA ARG A 103 10.38 13.69 5.47
C ARG A 103 10.18 15.03 6.17
N THR A 104 9.28 15.87 5.67
CA THR A 104 8.77 16.96 6.48
C THR A 104 8.22 16.29 7.73
N ARG A 105 8.91 16.47 8.86
CA ARG A 105 8.37 16.13 10.17
C ARG A 105 7.17 17.03 10.34
N CYS A 106 5.97 16.53 10.04
CA CYS A 106 4.78 17.02 10.68
C CYS A 106 4.88 16.56 12.14
N ALA A 107 5.51 17.38 12.98
CA ALA A 107 5.36 17.27 14.42
C ALA A 107 3.96 17.81 14.75
N THR A 108 2.95 16.95 14.64
CA THR A 108 1.68 17.22 15.30
C THR A 108 1.74 16.52 16.65
N SER A 109 1.99 17.31 17.68
CA SER A 109 1.79 16.92 19.07
C SER A 109 0.32 16.50 19.24
N LEU A 110 0.04 15.21 19.08
CA LEU A 110 -1.14 14.60 19.67
C LEU A 110 -0.75 14.30 21.11
N THR A 111 -1.17 15.20 22.00
CA THR A 111 -1.32 14.93 23.43
C THR A 111 -1.75 13.48 23.61
N ARG A 112 -1.00 12.71 24.40
CA ARG A 112 -1.42 11.38 24.88
C ARG A 112 -2.82 11.53 25.46
N ASP A 113 -3.81 10.99 24.75
CA ASP A 113 -5.10 10.72 25.36
C ASP A 113 -4.86 9.57 26.33
N ARG A 114 -4.57 9.93 27.58
CA ARG A 114 -4.49 9.00 28.69
C ARG A 114 -5.95 8.71 29.05
N PRO A 115 -6.43 7.47 28.93
CA PRO A 115 -7.78 7.14 29.38
C PRO A 115 -7.92 7.54 30.85
N PRO A 116 -9.06 8.11 31.27
CA PRO A 116 -9.28 8.47 32.66
C PRO A 116 -9.09 7.21 33.53
N PRO A 117 -8.41 7.33 34.70
CA PRO A 117 -8.29 6.19 35.60
C PRO A 117 -9.68 5.72 35.98
N ALA A 118 -9.90 4.41 35.89
CA ALA A 118 -11.15 3.78 36.33
C ALA A 118 -11.44 4.20 37.77
N SER A 119 -12.55 4.90 37.96
CA SER A 119 -13.14 5.22 39.26
C SER A 119 -13.66 3.93 39.90
N HIS A 120 -12.78 3.05 40.35
CA HIS A 120 -13.13 2.10 41.40
C HIS A 120 -13.03 2.86 42.72
N THR A 121 -14.16 3.38 43.17
CA THR A 121 -14.34 3.81 44.55
C THR A 121 -14.00 2.63 45.46
N ARG A 122 -12.75 2.62 45.92
CA ARG A 122 -12.30 1.84 47.06
C ARG A 122 -12.81 2.56 48.29
N GLU A 123 -14.02 2.22 48.71
CA GLU A 123 -14.56 2.70 49.98
C GLU A 123 -13.79 2.07 51.13
N GLY A 124 -12.96 2.91 51.76
CA GLY A 124 -12.87 3.05 53.21
C GLY A 124 -12.53 1.82 54.03
N THR A 125 -11.24 1.66 54.35
CA THR A 125 -10.84 0.94 55.56
C THR A 125 -11.06 1.84 56.80
N ARG A 126 -11.53 1.21 57.89
CA ARG A 126 -11.26 1.48 59.33
C ARG A 126 -12.25 2.31 60.19
N ARG A 127 -12.67 1.57 61.25
CA ARG A 127 -12.75 1.90 62.69
C ARG A 127 -13.99 2.64 63.21
N ARG A 128 -14.80 1.92 63.99
CA ARG A 128 -15.24 2.41 65.30
C ARG A 128 -15.03 1.33 66.37
N SER A 129 -14.10 1.63 67.26
CA SER A 129 -14.02 1.05 68.60
C SER A 129 -15.34 1.33 69.33
N ARG A 130 -15.89 0.33 70.03
CA ARG A 130 -16.92 0.52 71.06
C ARG A 130 -16.31 0.16 72.42
N PRO A 131 -16.46 1.00 73.44
CA PRO A 131 -16.19 0.63 74.82
C PRO A 131 -17.48 0.14 75.50
N ARG A 132 -17.40 -0.97 76.23
CA ARG A 132 -17.86 -1.13 77.61
C ARG A 132 -17.52 -2.53 78.10
#